data_AF-A0A1I7JYS0-F1
#
_entry.id   AF-A0A1I7JYS0-F1
#
_cell.length_a   1.000
_cell.length_b   1.000
_cell.length_c   1.000
_cell.angle_alpha   90.00
_cell.angle_beta   90.00
_cell.angle_gamma   90.00
#
_symmetry.space_group_name_H-M   'P 1'
#
loop_
_entity.id
_entity.type
_entity.pdbx_description
1 polymer ?
#
loop_
_entity_poly.entity_id
_entity_poly.type
_entity_poly.pdbx_seq_one_letter_code
_entity_poly.pdbx_strand_id
1 'polypeptide(L)'
;MAVCKAQDAEDTWFIANNLSAPYAIREYKKRFDIEEMFRDFKSSGFNLEDTWSNNIHYAKMLYFCVCIAYSYMISLGISCSKDKKNNLLGATKNIKGNKIRIYSIFTSGLKWFKRAYYSCRKKYHLKTCFTLYQS
;
A
#
# COMPACT_ATOMS: atom_id res chain seq x y z
N MET A 1 -19.45 -20.69 9.90
CA MET A 1 -20.01 -19.71 8.95
C MET A 1 -20.19 -18.38 9.67
N ALA A 2 -19.78 -17.27 9.07
CA ALA A 2 -19.97 -15.92 9.63
C ALA A 2 -20.87 -15.10 8.69
N VAL A 3 -21.69 -14.21 9.26
CA VAL A 3 -22.62 -13.38 8.50
C VAL A 3 -22.37 -11.92 8.86
N CYS A 4 -22.23 -11.06 7.86
CA CYS A 4 -22.10 -9.62 8.08
C CYS A 4 -22.78 -8.82 6.96
N LYS A 5 -23.19 -7.59 7.28
CA LYS A 5 -23.75 -6.62 6.36
C LYS A 5 -23.00 -5.31 6.53
N ALA A 6 -22.58 -4.67 5.44
CA ALA A 6 -21.96 -3.34 5.51
C ALA A 6 -23.03 -2.28 5.79
N GLN A 7 -22.64 -1.16 6.40
CA GLN A 7 -23.57 -0.17 6.98
C GLN A 7 -24.52 0.46 5.95
N ASP A 8 -24.18 0.40 4.65
CA ASP A 8 -24.98 0.92 3.54
C ASP A 8 -25.13 -0.09 2.38
N ALA A 9 -24.87 -1.37 2.61
CA ALA A 9 -25.02 -2.40 1.57
C ALA A 9 -26.42 -3.03 1.64
N GLU A 10 -27.07 -3.22 0.50
CA GLU A 10 -28.28 -4.05 0.39
C GLU A 10 -27.96 -5.52 0.69
N ASP A 11 -26.81 -5.98 0.19
CA ASP A 11 -26.41 -7.38 0.22
C ASP A 11 -25.85 -7.83 1.58
N THR A 12 -26.26 -9.03 1.99
CA THR A 12 -25.73 -9.72 3.17
C THR A 12 -24.61 -10.68 2.74
N TRP A 13 -23.48 -10.63 3.43
CA TRP A 13 -22.32 -11.45 3.12
C TRP A 13 -22.28 -12.69 4.02
N PHE A 14 -22.23 -13.85 3.38
CA PHE A 14 -22.03 -15.15 4.03
C PHE A 14 -20.59 -15.60 3.81
N ILE A 15 -19.84 -15.72 4.90
CA ILE A 15 -18.40 -16.03 4.87
C ILE A 15 -18.20 -17.45 5.40
N ALA A 16 -17.87 -18.37 4.49
CA ALA A 16 -17.39 -19.70 4.84
C ALA A 16 -15.95 -19.61 5.36
N ASN A 17 -15.69 -20.10 6.58
CA ASN A 17 -14.40 -19.97 7.25
C ASN A 17 -14.23 -21.01 8.36
N ASN A 18 -12.99 -21.20 8.79
CA ASN A 18 -12.56 -22.09 9.88
C ASN A 18 -12.24 -21.32 11.20
N LEU A 19 -12.66 -20.06 11.31
CA LEU A 19 -12.42 -19.19 12.47
C LEU A 19 -13.72 -18.95 13.25
N SER A 20 -13.61 -18.31 14.42
CA SER A 20 -14.80 -17.79 15.08
C SER A 20 -15.35 -16.58 14.32
N ALA A 21 -16.66 -16.38 14.36
CA ALA A 21 -17.35 -15.38 13.54
C ALA A 21 -16.78 -13.94 13.65
N PRO A 22 -16.43 -13.41 14.84
CA PRO A 22 -15.85 -12.06 14.95
C PRO A 22 -14.50 -11.94 14.26
N TYR A 23 -13.65 -12.95 14.38
CA TYR A 23 -12.34 -12.97 13.72
C TYR A 23 -12.49 -13.11 12.21
N ALA A 24 -13.39 -13.98 11.74
CA ALA A 24 -13.66 -14.15 10.32
C ALA A 24 -14.07 -12.82 9.64
N ILE A 25 -15.00 -12.07 10.26
CA ILE A 25 -15.44 -10.77 9.74
C ILE A 25 -14.28 -9.77 9.75
N ARG A 26 -13.48 -9.73 10.83
CA ARG A 26 -12.33 -8.82 10.93
C ARG A 26 -11.29 -9.11 9.84
N GLU A 27 -10.96 -10.38 9.59
CA GLU A 27 -9.99 -10.75 8.56
C GLU A 27 -10.56 -10.49 7.16
N TYR A 28 -11.85 -10.77 6.93
CA TYR A 28 -12.49 -10.51 5.64
C TYR A 28 -12.51 -9.02 5.27
N LYS A 29 -12.61 -8.11 6.25
CA LYS A 29 -12.53 -6.66 6.01
C LYS A 29 -11.22 -6.23 5.34
N LYS A 30 -10.12 -6.95 5.55
CA LYS A 30 -8.81 -6.67 4.94
C LYS A 30 -8.73 -7.09 3.47
N ARG A 31 -9.74 -7.79 2.93
CA ARG A 31 -9.76 -8.27 1.55
C ARG A 31 -9.53 -7.15 0.54
N PHE A 32 -10.06 -5.95 0.80
CA PHE A 32 -9.92 -4.81 -0.12
C PHE A 32 -8.48 -4.29 -0.24
N ASP A 33 -7.58 -4.63 0.69
CA ASP A 33 -6.18 -4.20 0.65
C ASP A 33 -5.45 -4.72 -0.60
N ILE A 34 -5.87 -5.89 -1.14
CA ILE A 34 -5.28 -6.45 -2.36
C ILE A 34 -5.66 -5.63 -3.62
N GLU A 35 -6.85 -5.02 -3.63
CA GLU A 35 -7.30 -4.19 -4.75
C GLU A 35 -6.50 -2.89 -4.83
N GLU A 36 -6.13 -2.32 -3.67
CA GLU A 36 -5.21 -1.18 -3.60
C GLU A 36 -3.83 -1.54 -4.17
N MET A 37 -3.29 -2.72 -3.81
CA MET A 37 -2.04 -3.23 -4.38
C MET A 37 -2.12 -3.38 -5.92
N PHE A 38 -3.21 -3.95 -6.45
CA PHE A 38 -3.38 -4.09 -7.90
C PHE A 38 -3.46 -2.74 -8.61
N ARG A 39 -4.11 -1.75 -7.99
CA ARG A 39 -4.14 -0.37 -8.51
C ARG A 39 -2.73 0.22 -8.58
N ASP A 40 -1.91 0.02 -7.56
CA ASP A 40 -0.53 0.51 -7.48
C ASP A 40 0.42 -0.18 -8.49
N PHE A 41 0.15 -1.43 -8.88
CA PHE A 41 0.93 -2.14 -9.90
C PHE A 41 0.63 -1.63 -11.32
N LYS A 42 -0.58 -1.14 -11.54
CA LYS A 42 -1.04 -0.56 -12.80
C LYS A 42 -0.71 0.93 -12.87
N SER A 43 -1.66 1.75 -13.35
CA SER A 43 -1.52 3.17 -13.67
C SER A 43 -1.19 4.10 -12.48
N SER A 44 -1.36 3.65 -11.24
CA SER A 44 -1.11 4.49 -10.05
C SER A 44 0.36 4.50 -9.62
N GLY A 45 1.17 3.53 -10.07
CA GLY A 45 2.53 3.35 -9.57
C GLY A 45 3.51 2.83 -10.61
N PHE A 46 3.51 1.52 -10.83
CA PHE A 46 4.54 0.83 -11.62
C PHE A 46 4.22 0.71 -13.12
N ASN A 47 2.99 1.03 -13.54
CA ASN A 47 2.55 1.01 -14.93
C ASN A 47 2.87 -0.31 -15.65
N LEU A 48 2.63 -1.44 -14.99
CA LEU A 48 2.99 -2.75 -15.53
C LEU A 48 2.39 -3.01 -16.92
N GLU A 49 1.18 -2.48 -17.17
CA GLU A 49 0.46 -2.59 -18.44
C GLU A 49 1.17 -1.89 -19.61
N ASP A 50 2.00 -0.88 -19.33
CA ASP A 50 2.78 -0.14 -20.35
C ASP A 50 4.04 -0.87 -20.81
N THR A 51 4.31 -2.08 -20.31
CA THR A 51 5.50 -2.84 -20.72
C THR A 51 5.30 -3.64 -22.02
N TRP A 52 4.06 -3.74 -22.55
CA TRP A 52 3.69 -4.34 -23.85
C TRP A 52 4.40 -5.67 -24.20
N SER A 53 4.67 -6.50 -23.20
CA SER A 53 5.42 -7.75 -23.40
C SER A 53 4.50 -8.94 -23.63
N ASN A 54 4.69 -9.63 -24.75
CA ASN A 54 3.94 -10.83 -25.11
C ASN A 54 4.62 -12.14 -24.62
N ASN A 55 5.75 -12.05 -23.92
CA ASN A 55 6.48 -13.21 -23.42
C ASN A 55 6.13 -13.48 -21.94
N ILE A 56 5.57 -14.66 -21.68
CA ILE A 56 5.13 -15.07 -20.34
C ILE A 56 6.28 -15.16 -19.32
N HIS A 57 7.48 -15.58 -19.74
CA HIS A 57 8.64 -15.66 -18.83
C HIS A 57 9.10 -14.27 -18.40
N TYR A 58 9.13 -13.34 -19.35
CA TYR A 58 9.45 -11.94 -19.07
C TYR A 58 8.40 -11.32 -18.15
N ALA A 59 7.11 -11.52 -18.43
CA ALA A 59 6.02 -11.00 -17.59
C ALA A 59 6.11 -11.52 -16.14
N LYS A 60 6.40 -12.82 -15.96
CA LYS A 60 6.61 -13.42 -14.63
C LYS A 60 7.78 -12.77 -13.88
N MET A 61 8.91 -12.58 -14.55
CA MET A 61 10.11 -11.99 -13.94
C MET A 61 9.89 -10.52 -13.59
N LEU A 62 9.27 -9.76 -14.49
CA LEU A 62 8.92 -8.36 -14.25
C LEU A 62 7.95 -8.21 -13.07
N TYR A 63 6.91 -9.05 -13.02
CA TYR A 63 5.96 -9.07 -11.91
C TYR A 63 6.67 -9.34 -10.57
N PHE A 64 7.60 -10.30 -10.55
CA PHE A 64 8.43 -10.57 -9.36
C PHE A 64 9.25 -9.35 -8.92
N CYS A 65 9.90 -8.67 -9.86
CA CYS A 65 10.63 -7.42 -9.59
C CYS A 65 9.71 -6.32 -9.02
N VAL A 66 8.50 -6.17 -9.58
CA VAL A 66 7.50 -5.22 -9.09
C VAL A 66 7.05 -5.56 -7.67
N CYS A 67 6.85 -6.83 -7.33
CA CYS A 67 6.53 -7.24 -5.96
C CYS A 67 7.63 -6.85 -4.95
N ILE A 68 8.90 -7.03 -5.32
CA ILE A 68 10.04 -6.61 -4.47
C ILE A 68 10.06 -5.09 -4.33
N ALA A 69 9.92 -4.36 -5.44
CA ALA A 69 9.92 -2.91 -5.46
C ALA A 69 8.76 -2.33 -4.63
N TYR A 70 7.57 -2.92 -4.74
CA TYR A 70 6.39 -2.55 -3.95
C TYR A 70 6.62 -2.76 -2.46
N SER A 71 7.14 -3.93 -2.06
CA SER A 71 7.49 -4.22 -0.66
C SER A 71 8.47 -3.17 -0.09
N TYR A 72 9.43 -2.75 -0.90
CA TYR A 72 10.36 -1.68 -0.52
C TYR A 72 9.65 -0.32 -0.36
N MET A 73 8.79 0.07 -1.31
CA MET A 73 8.02 1.31 -1.22
C MET A 73 7.11 1.34 0.01
N ILE A 74 6.48 0.21 0.38
CA ILE A 74 5.68 0.10 1.60
C ILE A 74 6.55 0.30 2.86
N SER A 75 7.72 -0.35 2.95
CA SER A 75 8.63 -0.16 4.07
C SER A 75 9.11 1.29 4.22
N LEU A 76 9.40 1.96 3.10
CA LEU A 76 9.72 3.40 3.08
C LEU A 76 8.53 4.26 3.53
N GLY A 77 7.32 3.97 3.08
CA GLY A 77 6.11 4.67 3.48
C GLY A 77 5.83 4.55 4.99
N ILE A 78 6.03 3.37 5.57
CA ILE A 78 5.92 3.14 7.02
C ILE A 78 7.00 3.92 7.77
N SER A 79 8.25 3.86 7.31
CA SER A 79 9.37 4.61 7.92
C SER A 79 9.11 6.12 7.91
N CYS A 80 8.61 6.65 6.80
CA CYS A 80 8.25 8.07 6.66
C CYS A 80 7.15 8.47 7.65
N SER A 81 6.19 7.56 7.89
CA SER A 81 5.11 7.76 8.85
C SER A 81 5.60 7.77 10.30
N LYS A 82 6.50 6.87 10.67
CA LYS A 82 7.07 6.80 12.02
C LYS A 82 7.98 7.99 12.33
N ASP A 83 8.80 8.41 11.37
CA ASP A 83 9.75 9.52 11.52
C ASP A 83 9.10 10.93 11.52
N LYS A 84 7.76 11.03 11.53
CA LYS A 84 6.99 12.29 11.39
C LYS A 84 7.30 13.09 10.10
N LYS A 85 7.99 12.48 9.13
CA LYS A 85 8.32 13.07 7.82
C LYS A 85 7.10 13.15 6.90
N ASN A 86 5.99 12.50 7.25
CA ASN A 86 4.69 12.65 6.58
C ASN A 86 4.22 14.11 6.43
N ASN A 87 4.50 14.97 7.42
CA ASN A 87 4.14 16.38 7.34
C ASN A 87 4.92 17.10 6.22
N LEU A 88 6.17 16.69 5.97
CA LEU A 88 7.01 17.24 4.90
C LEU A 88 6.49 16.88 3.50
N LEU A 89 5.78 15.75 3.38
CA LEU A 89 5.15 15.30 2.14
C LEU A 89 3.70 15.77 1.99
N GLY A 90 3.12 16.39 3.03
CA GLY A 90 1.69 16.70 3.09
C GLY A 90 0.81 15.45 3.01
N ALA A 91 1.30 14.31 3.51
CA ALA A 91 0.58 13.03 3.45
C ALA A 91 -0.67 12.99 4.33
N THR A 92 -0.76 13.91 5.30
CA THR A 92 -1.92 14.15 6.15
C THR A 92 -2.35 15.60 6.03
N LYS A 93 -3.66 15.86 5.90
CA LYS A 93 -4.23 17.21 6.03
C LYS A 93 -5.32 17.23 7.08
N ASN A 94 -5.48 18.38 7.71
CA ASN A 94 -6.62 18.65 8.57
C ASN A 94 -7.80 19.08 7.68
N ILE A 95 -8.86 18.26 7.64
CA ILE A 95 -10.13 18.62 6.99
C ILE A 95 -11.19 18.58 8.08
N LYS A 96 -11.89 19.71 8.27
CA LYS A 96 -12.97 19.85 9.28
C LYS A 96 -12.55 19.39 10.70
N GLY A 97 -11.34 19.76 11.13
CA GLY A 97 -10.80 19.40 12.45
C GLY A 97 -10.21 17.99 12.57
N ASN A 98 -10.45 17.10 11.60
CA ASN A 98 -9.92 15.73 11.59
C ASN A 98 -8.64 15.62 10.75
N LYS A 99 -7.62 14.94 11.28
CA LYS A 99 -6.40 14.56 10.55
C LYS A 99 -6.73 13.41 9.60
N ILE A 100 -6.89 13.71 8.32
CA ILE A 100 -7.14 12.71 7.29
C ILE A 100 -5.85 12.44 6.52
N ARG A 101 -5.56 11.16 6.30
CA ARG A 101 -4.47 10.71 5.44
C ARG A 101 -4.92 10.81 3.98
N ILE A 102 -4.17 11.55 3.16
CA ILE A 102 -4.49 11.77 1.74
C ILE A 102 -3.80 10.75 0.84
N TYR A 103 -2.56 10.38 1.18
CA TYR A 103 -1.78 9.43 0.37
C TYR A 103 -1.76 8.06 1.01
N SER A 104 -1.89 7.01 0.19
CA SER A 104 -1.66 5.61 0.61
C SER A 104 -0.24 5.42 1.17
N ILE A 105 0.01 4.28 1.83
CA ILE A 105 1.37 3.94 2.31
C ILE A 105 2.34 3.87 1.14
N PHE A 106 1.92 3.25 0.05
CA PHE A 106 2.69 3.18 -1.18
C PHE A 106 2.99 4.57 -1.75
N THR A 107 1.97 5.43 -1.93
CA THR A 107 2.16 6.76 -2.53
C THR A 107 3.09 7.64 -1.68
N SER A 108 2.97 7.57 -0.34
CA SER A 108 3.89 8.25 0.56
C SER A 108 5.32 7.72 0.40
N GLY A 109 5.50 6.40 0.31
CA GLY A 109 6.78 5.75 0.05
C GLY A 109 7.40 6.19 -1.27
N LEU A 110 6.63 6.17 -2.36
CA LEU A 110 7.06 6.59 -3.69
C LEU A 110 7.47 8.07 -3.72
N LYS A 111 6.70 8.96 -3.08
CA LYS A 111 7.05 10.38 -2.97
C LYS A 111 8.29 10.61 -2.11
N TRP A 112 8.44 9.87 -1.02
CA TRP A 112 9.64 9.91 -0.20
C TRP A 112 10.87 9.44 -0.98
N PHE A 113 10.74 8.33 -1.72
CA PHE A 113 11.78 7.80 -2.59
C PHE A 113 12.19 8.83 -3.64
N LYS A 114 11.24 9.38 -4.41
CA LYS A 114 11.51 10.42 -5.41
C LYS A 114 12.21 11.63 -4.77
N ARG A 115 11.73 12.08 -3.61
CA ARG A 115 12.35 13.21 -2.90
C ARG A 115 13.79 12.91 -2.48
N ALA A 116 14.06 11.75 -1.88
CA ALA A 116 15.40 11.37 -1.46
C ALA A 116 16.35 11.12 -2.65
N TYR A 117 15.82 10.59 -3.75
CA TYR A 117 16.58 10.32 -4.97
C TYR A 117 16.95 11.60 -5.72
N TYR A 118 15.99 12.52 -5.91
CA TYR A 118 16.20 13.77 -6.65
C TYR A 118 16.76 14.93 -5.80
N SER A 119 16.71 14.85 -4.47
CA SER A 119 17.33 15.85 -3.59
C SER A 119 18.78 15.48 -3.24
N CYS A 120 19.57 16.46 -2.79
CA CYS A 120 20.92 16.19 -2.28
C CYS A 120 20.92 15.07 -1.22
N ARG A 121 21.65 13.97 -1.50
CA ARG A 121 21.78 12.79 -0.61
C ARG A 121 22.27 13.13 0.81
N LYS A 122 22.96 14.27 0.99
CA LYS A 122 23.40 14.77 2.29
C LYS A 122 22.25 15.22 3.20
N LYS A 123 21.09 15.59 2.64
CA LYS A 123 19.95 16.15 3.37
C LYS A 123 18.88 15.10 3.72
N TYR A 124 18.74 14.07 2.89
CA TYR A 124 17.72 13.03 3.06
C TYR A 124 18.34 11.65 2.90
N HIS A 125 18.39 10.90 4.00
CA HIS A 125 18.87 9.52 4.00
C HIS A 125 17.77 8.57 3.52
N LEU A 126 18.06 7.82 2.46
CA LEU A 126 17.19 6.73 2.00
C LEU A 126 17.54 5.47 2.77
N LYS A 127 16.61 4.99 3.61
CA LYS A 127 16.80 3.73 4.33
C LYS A 127 16.57 2.57 3.35
N THR A 128 17.64 1.87 2.98
CA THR A 128 17.61 0.72 2.06
C THR A 128 17.31 -0.60 2.76
N CYS A 129 17.24 -0.61 4.10
CA CYS A 129 16.92 -1.81 4.85
C CYS A 129 15.42 -2.14 4.76
N PHE A 130 15.10 -3.34 4.27
CA PHE A 130 13.80 -3.99 4.38
C PHE A 130 13.51 -4.31 5.86
N THR A 131 13.26 -3.27 6.65
CA THR A 131 12.81 -3.48 8.03
C THR A 131 11.31 -3.71 7.97
N LEU A 132 10.92 -4.98 8.07
CA LEU A 132 9.55 -5.35 8.38
C LEU A 132 9.33 -4.92 9.83
N TYR A 133 8.69 -3.78 10.01
CA TYR A 133 8.27 -3.37 11.34
C TYR A 133 7.20 -4.34 11.81
N GLN A 134 7.55 -5.27 12.70
CA GLN A 134 6.55 -6.01 13.46
C GLN A 134 5.72 -5.01 14.27
N SER A 135 4.40 -5.12 14.12
CA SER A 135 3.40 -4.40 14.93
C SER A 135 3.31 -5.00 16.31
#